data_AF-A0A7X7B0L8-F1
#
_entry.id   AF-A0A7X7B0L8-F1
#
_cell.length_a   1.000
_cell.length_b   1.000
_cell.length_c   1.000
_cell.angle_alpha   90.00
_cell.angle_beta   90.00
_cell.angle_gamma   90.00
#
_symmetry.space_group_name_H-M   'P 1'
#
loop_
_entity.id
_entity.type
_entity.pdbx_description
1 polymer ?
#
loop_
_entity_poly.entity_id
_entity_poly.type
_entity_poly.pdbx_seq_one_letter_code
_entity_poly.pdbx_strand_id
1 'polypeptide(L)'
;MPEAATGCVAPAGSVLATGGPEPATLAAHRQNGGSTMTARVGKPAPDFEAPAFTNGEFGNIKLSDYRGQWVVLCFYPGDFTFV
;
A
#
# COMPACT_ATOMS: atom_id res chain seq x y z
N MET A 1 33.03 -1.21 -11.50
CA MET A 1 32.09 -2.14 -10.85
C MET A 1 30.82 -1.34 -10.59
N PRO A 2 29.72 -1.54 -11.33
CA PRO A 2 28.50 -0.77 -11.10
C PRO A 2 27.82 -1.27 -9.83
N GLU A 3 27.88 -0.44 -8.78
CA GLU A 3 27.14 -0.60 -7.54
C GLU A 3 25.68 -0.23 -7.83
N ALA A 4 24.83 -1.23 -8.01
CA ALA A 4 23.41 -1.02 -8.20
C ALA A 4 22.83 -0.47 -6.89
N ALA A 5 22.44 0.80 -6.92
CA ALA A 5 21.75 1.49 -5.84
C ALA A 5 20.52 0.67 -5.41
N THR A 6 20.68 -0.14 -4.36
CA THR A 6 19.60 -0.78 -3.61
C THR A 6 18.97 0.30 -2.71
N GLY A 7 18.51 1.37 -3.33
CA GLY A 7 17.96 2.54 -2.66
C GLY A 7 16.46 2.36 -2.52
N CYS A 8 15.99 2.28 -1.28
CA CYS A 8 14.63 2.59 -0.82
C CYS A 8 13.58 2.70 -1.94
N VAL A 9 12.72 1.68 -2.06
CA VAL A 9 11.62 1.65 -3.01
C VAL A 9 10.76 2.91 -2.88
N ALA A 10 10.41 3.52 -4.01
CA ALA A 10 9.54 4.67 -4.04
C ALA A 10 8.19 4.35 -3.37
N PRO A 11 7.58 5.29 -2.62
CA PRO A 11 6.29 5.04 -2.00
C PRO A 11 5.26 4.72 -3.09
N ALA A 12 4.66 3.55 -2.99
CA ALA A 12 3.54 3.17 -3.83
C ALA A 12 2.36 4.12 -3.57
N GLY A 13 1.69 4.52 -4.65
CA GLY A 13 0.55 5.43 -4.59
C GLY A 13 -0.57 4.89 -3.69
N SER A 14 -1.21 5.79 -2.96
CA SER A 14 -2.32 5.51 -2.03
C SER A 14 -3.45 4.71 -2.69
N VAL A 15 -4.03 3.76 -1.93
CA VAL A 15 -5.30 3.02 -2.14
C VAL A 15 -6.00 3.37 -3.46
N LEU A 16 -5.83 2.54 -4.48
CA LEU A 16 -6.52 2.69 -5.76
C LEU A 16 -7.99 2.31 -5.57
N ALA A 17 -8.80 3.28 -5.13
CA ALA A 17 -10.25 3.18 -5.20
C ALA A 17 -10.66 3.11 -6.68
N THR A 18 -11.27 2.00 -7.09
CA THR A 18 -11.80 1.79 -8.44
C THR A 18 -12.70 2.92 -8.92
N GLY A 19 -12.27 3.61 -9.98
CA GLY A 19 -13.08 4.52 -10.81
C GLY A 19 -12.18 5.31 -11.77
N GLY A 20 -12.29 5.06 -13.09
CA GLY A 20 -11.45 5.68 -14.15
C GLY A 20 -11.74 7.17 -14.43
N PRO A 21 -11.20 7.72 -15.55
CA PRO A 21 -10.08 8.65 -15.53
C PRO A 21 -10.50 10.12 -15.72
N GLU A 22 -9.78 11.07 -15.11
CA GLU A 22 -9.34 12.31 -15.78
C GLU A 22 -8.25 13.05 -14.96
N PRO A 23 -7.34 13.78 -15.63
CA PRO A 23 -6.17 14.40 -15.02
C PRO A 23 -6.46 15.82 -14.50
N ALA A 24 -5.43 16.39 -13.85
CA ALA A 24 -5.28 17.79 -13.45
C ALA A 24 -5.95 18.21 -12.13
N THR A 25 -5.12 18.42 -11.10
CA THR A 25 -4.67 19.76 -10.65
C THR A 25 -4.23 19.65 -9.18
N LEU A 26 -2.99 20.06 -8.89
CA LEU A 26 -2.49 20.26 -7.53
C LEU A 26 -3.42 21.22 -6.76
N ALA A 27 -4.12 20.72 -5.74
CA ALA A 27 -4.70 21.55 -4.70
C ALA A 27 -4.53 20.84 -3.35
N ALA A 28 -3.67 21.40 -2.50
CA ALA A 28 -3.47 20.96 -1.13
C ALA A 28 -4.79 21.08 -0.35
N HIS A 29 -5.50 19.95 -0.21
CA HIS A 29 -6.68 19.86 0.64
C HIS A 29 -6.23 19.50 2.06
N ARG A 30 -6.32 20.46 2.98
CA ARG A 30 -6.20 20.22 4.42
C ARG A 30 -7.28 19.19 4.81
N GLN A 31 -6.88 17.97 5.14
CA GLN A 31 -7.84 16.94 5.53
C GLN A 31 -8.27 17.17 6.98
N ASN A 32 -9.51 17.63 7.13
CA ASN A 32 -10.24 17.62 8.39
C ASN A 32 -10.37 16.16 8.86
N GLY A 33 -9.92 15.88 10.09
CA GLY A 33 -9.72 14.53 10.64
C GLY A 33 -11.02 13.77 10.93
N GLY A 34 -11.67 13.27 9.90
CA GLY A 34 -12.70 12.24 10.00
C GLY A 34 -12.14 10.90 9.51
N SER A 35 -11.78 9.99 10.41
CA SER A 35 -11.37 8.63 10.05
C SER A 35 -12.58 7.82 9.58
N THR A 36 -12.92 7.91 8.30
CA THR A 36 -13.91 7.00 7.72
C THR A 36 -13.27 5.63 7.53
N MET A 37 -13.77 4.61 8.24
CA MET A 37 -13.28 3.24 8.11
C MET A 37 -13.59 2.70 6.71
N THR A 38 -12.56 2.45 5.90
CA THR A 38 -12.67 1.98 4.51
C THR A 38 -12.91 0.46 4.42
N ALA A 39 -12.37 -0.33 5.35
CA ALA A 39 -12.48 -1.79 5.34
C ALA A 39 -13.81 -2.25 5.98
N ARG A 40 -14.55 -3.14 5.29
CA ARG A 40 -15.84 -3.67 5.74
C ARG A 40 -15.95 -5.18 5.50
N VAL A 41 -16.42 -5.93 6.51
CA VAL A 41 -16.63 -7.39 6.40
C VAL A 41 -17.66 -7.72 5.31
N GLY A 42 -17.40 -8.76 4.53
CA GLY A 42 -18.27 -9.21 3.43
C GLY A 42 -18.26 -8.28 2.21
N LYS A 43 -17.45 -7.22 2.21
CA LYS A 43 -17.17 -6.39 1.03
C LYS A 43 -15.77 -6.70 0.51
N PRO A 44 -15.48 -6.41 -0.77
CA PRO A 44 -14.11 -6.51 -1.28
C PRO A 44 -13.15 -5.70 -0.40
N ALA A 45 -12.01 -6.29 -0.05
CA ALA A 45 -10.95 -5.59 0.65
C ALA A 45 -10.45 -4.41 -0.22
N PRO A 46 -10.15 -3.24 0.39
CA PRO A 46 -9.56 -2.13 -0.34
C PRO A 46 -8.23 -2.56 -0.97
N ASP A 47 -8.05 -2.29 -2.27
CA ASP A 47 -6.79 -2.60 -2.94
C ASP A 47 -5.71 -1.60 -2.51
N PHE A 48 -4.48 -2.07 -2.39
CA PHE A 48 -3.33 -1.24 -2.07
C PHE A 48 -2.11 -1.76 -2.81
N GLU A 49 -1.19 -0.84 -3.09
CA GLU A 49 0.17 -1.14 -3.52
C GLU A 49 1.11 -0.66 -2.42
N ALA A 50 2.08 -1.47 -2.05
CA ALA A 50 3.05 -1.11 -1.02
C ALA A 50 4.45 -1.67 -1.36
N PRO A 51 5.52 -0.95 -1.01
CA PRO A 51 6.86 -1.52 -1.04
C PRO A 51 6.97 -2.63 0.01
N ALA A 52 7.55 -3.76 -0.37
CA ALA A 52 7.77 -4.92 0.47
C ALA A 52 9.13 -5.54 0.20
N PHE A 53 9.65 -6.24 1.21
CA PHE A 53 10.83 -7.08 1.09
C PHE A 53 10.39 -8.54 1.05
N THR A 54 10.59 -9.19 -0.10
CA THR A 54 10.12 -10.56 -0.35
C THR A 54 11.26 -11.37 -0.98
N ASN A 55 11.52 -12.58 -0.48
CA ASN A 55 12.56 -13.48 -1.01
C ASN A 55 13.97 -12.86 -1.16
N GLY A 56 14.33 -11.92 -0.29
CA GLY A 56 15.65 -11.29 -0.33
C GLY A 56 15.74 -10.04 -1.20
N GLU A 57 14.64 -9.64 -1.84
CA GLU A 57 14.59 -8.51 -2.76
C GLU A 57 13.54 -7.47 -2.35
N PHE A 58 13.81 -6.21 -2.67
CA PHE A 58 12.85 -5.13 -2.52
C PHE A 58 12.00 -4.99 -3.78
N GLY A 59 10.68 -4.88 -3.62
CA GLY A 59 9.76 -4.67 -4.73
C GLY A 59 8.43 -4.07 -4.26
N ASN A 60 7.53 -3.80 -5.20
CA ASN A 60 6.15 -3.44 -4.88
C ASN A 60 5.26 -4.68 -4.94
N ILE A 61 4.32 -4.77 -3.99
CA ILE A 61 3.26 -5.78 -3.99
C ILE A 61 1.91 -5.10 -4.09
N LYS A 62 0.95 -5.74 -4.78
CA LYS A 62 -0.45 -5.31 -4.78
C LYS A 62 -1.31 -6.38 -4.14
N LEU A 63 -2.35 -5.98 -3.41
CA LEU A 63 -3.31 -6.94 -2.86
C LEU A 63 -4.04 -7.70 -3.99
N SER A 64 -4.28 -7.03 -5.12
CA SER A 64 -4.86 -7.63 -6.32
C SER A 64 -4.02 -8.75 -6.95
N ASP A 65 -2.70 -8.80 -6.73
CA ASP A 65 -1.84 -9.87 -7.27
C ASP A 65 -2.13 -11.24 -6.61
N TYR A 66 -2.74 -11.24 -5.42
CA TYR A 66 -3.05 -12.45 -4.65
C TYR A 66 -4.48 -12.97 -4.83
N ARG A 67 -5.21 -12.51 -5.86
CA ARG A 67 -6.56 -12.99 -6.16
C ARG A 67 -6.55 -14.51 -6.40
N GLY A 68 -7.57 -15.19 -5.86
CA GLY A 68 -7.69 -16.66 -5.94
C GLY A 68 -6.96 -17.42 -4.83
N GLN A 69 -6.20 -16.71 -3.97
CA GLN A 69 -5.56 -17.27 -2.79
C GLN A 69 -6.18 -16.66 -1.52
N TRP A 70 -6.15 -17.41 -0.41
CA TRP A 70 -6.48 -16.84 0.89
C TRP A 70 -5.31 -15.99 1.38
N VAL A 71 -5.62 -14.74 1.78
CA VAL A 71 -4.63 -13.78 2.25
C VAL A 71 -4.98 -13.37 3.68
N VAL A 72 -3.99 -13.39 4.57
CA VAL A 72 -4.07 -12.81 5.91
C VAL A 72 -3.17 -11.58 5.94
N LEU A 73 -3.76 -10.42 6.22
CA LEU A 73 -3.04 -9.15 6.36
C LEU A 73 -3.02 -8.74 7.83
N CYS A 74 -1.82 -8.61 8.41
CA CYS A 74 -1.62 -8.21 9.79
C CYS A 74 -0.86 -6.88 9.85
N PHE A 75 -1.39 -5.94 10.63
CA PHE A 75 -0.70 -4.70 10.96
C PHE A 75 -0.08 -4.84 12.35
N TYR A 76 1.15 -4.39 12.52
CA TYR A 76 1.84 -4.38 13.81
C TYR A 76 2.47 -2.99 14.08
N PRO A 77 2.71 -2.61 15.34
CA PRO A 77 3.03 -1.22 15.70
C PRO A 77 4.41 -0.72 15.23
N GLY A 78 5.42 -1.59 15.19
CA GLY A 78 6.76 -1.22 14.75
C GLY A 78 7.78 -2.34 14.93
N ASP A 79 8.88 -2.23 14.20
CA ASP A 79 10.04 -3.12 14.32
C ASP A 79 10.89 -2.76 15.55
N PHE A 80 11.49 -3.75 16.20
CA PHE A 80 12.40 -3.60 17.35
C PHE A 80 11.83 -2.82 18.54
N THR A 81 10.51 -2.86 18.74
CA THR A 81 9.85 -2.31 19.92
C THR A 81 9.81 -3.34 21.06
N PHE A 82 9.81 -2.89 22.31
CA PHE A 82 9.62 -3.77 23.48
C PHE A 82 8.18 -4.29 23.54
N VAL A 83 8.03 -5.56 23.94
CA VAL A 83 6.75 -6.20 24.27
C VAL A 83 6.49 -6.16 25.77
#